data_AF-A0ABD4W478-F1
#
_entry.id   AF-A0ABD4W478-F1
#
_cell.length_a   1.000
_cell.length_b   1.000
_cell.length_c   1.000
_cell.angle_alpha   90.00
_cell.angle_beta   90.00
_cell.angle_gamma   90.00
#
_symmetry.space_group_name_H-M   'P 1'
#
loop_
_entity.id
_entity.type
_entity.pdbx_description
1 polymer ?
#
loop_
_entity_poly.entity_id
_entity_poly.type
_entity_poly.pdbx_seq_one_letter_code
_entity_poly.pdbx_strand_id
1 'polypeptide(L)'
;MIVWTSKVLKYAFKVGLIDSNPFDRVIVPKKPAKRKKDNFYTKDELETFLNGARDAGMMKYILFRLLAFSGMRIGELIALEWSDVDFASQSVSINKTLTLDKYGQATVGSPKTTNSNRAVLLDDVTMTILRQWRAEHARRIIYFGKPRNNLVFASEHGGHLSNGTIKGWNKKSLKTRD
;
A
#
# COMPACT_ATOMS: atom_id res chain seq x y z
N MET A 1 20.55 18.81 5.92
CA MET A 1 20.50 19.69 7.10
C MET A 1 19.85 21.04 6.76
N ILE A 2 20.42 21.82 5.83
CA ILE A 2 19.95 23.16 5.42
C ILE A 2 18.43 23.27 5.19
N VAL A 3 17.83 22.35 4.44
CA VAL A 3 16.38 22.40 4.13
C VAL A 3 15.49 22.29 5.37
N TRP A 4 15.87 21.45 6.34
CA TRP A 4 15.10 21.25 7.57
C TRP A 4 15.27 22.43 8.53
N THR A 5 16.51 22.89 8.71
CA THR A 5 16.82 24.06 9.54
C THR A 5 16.14 25.33 9.02
N SER A 6 16.15 25.55 7.70
CA SER A 6 15.41 26.64 7.05
C SER A 6 13.91 26.56 7.31
N LYS A 7 13.31 25.35 7.30
CA LYS A 7 11.87 25.18 7.63
C LYS A 7 11.56 25.53 9.08
N VAL A 8 12.40 25.13 10.03
CA VAL A 8 12.24 25.46 11.45
C VAL A 8 12.34 26.98 11.67
N LEU A 9 13.33 27.63 11.07
CA LEU A 9 13.52 29.08 11.20
C LEU A 9 12.45 29.88 10.45
N LYS A 10 11.93 29.37 9.32
CA LYS A 10 10.74 29.94 8.68
C LYS A 10 9.52 29.89 9.59
N TYR A 11 9.35 28.81 10.36
CA TYR A 11 8.29 28.73 11.35
C TYR A 11 8.51 29.79 12.45
N ALA A 12 9.71 29.87 13.02
CA ALA A 12 10.06 30.87 14.04
C ALA A 12 9.81 32.31 13.56
N PHE A 13 10.17 32.63 12.31
CA PHE A 13 9.86 33.92 11.70
C PHE A 13 8.35 34.17 11.59
N LYS A 14 7.58 33.18 11.12
CA LYS A 14 6.11 33.30 11.00
C LYS A 14 5.40 33.53 12.32
N VAL A 15 5.91 32.97 13.42
CA VAL A 15 5.35 33.17 14.77
C VAL A 15 5.95 34.38 15.50
N GLY A 16 6.81 35.16 14.84
CA GLY A 16 7.39 36.39 15.39
C GLY A 16 8.51 36.19 16.41
N LEU A 17 9.11 35.01 16.48
CA LEU A 17 10.24 34.73 17.39
C LEU A 17 11.57 35.29 16.88
N ILE A 18 11.68 35.52 15.58
CA ILE A 18 12.85 36.11 14.91
C ILE A 18 12.36 37.04 13.80
N ASP A 19 13.14 38.08 13.50
CA ASP A 19 12.77 39.10 12.51
C ASP A 19 13.11 38.70 11.07
N SER A 20 13.90 37.64 10.87
CA SER A 20 14.23 37.14 9.53
C SER A 20 14.75 35.70 9.56
N ASN A 21 14.66 34.99 8.44
CA ASN A 21 15.26 33.67 8.29
C ASN A 21 16.67 33.78 7.64
N PRO A 22 17.76 33.44 8.37
CA PRO A 22 19.12 33.55 7.84
C PRO A 22 19.39 32.61 6.65
N PHE A 23 18.54 31.61 6.43
CA PHE A 23 18.65 30.68 5.30
C PHE A 23 18.00 31.17 4.00
N ASP A 24 17.32 32.32 3.99
CA ASP A 24 16.68 32.82 2.77
C ASP A 24 17.70 33.25 1.70
N ARG A 25 18.94 33.56 2.12
CA ARG A 25 20.06 33.90 1.22
C ARG A 25 20.98 32.71 0.93
N VAL A 26 20.70 31.55 1.51
CA VAL A 26 21.54 30.36 1.34
C VAL A 26 21.15 29.63 0.06
N ILE A 27 22.08 29.58 -0.88
CA ILE A 27 21.94 28.80 -2.11
C ILE A 27 22.20 27.33 -1.76
N VAL A 28 21.16 26.50 -1.76
CA VAL A 28 21.32 25.05 -1.60
C VAL A 28 21.96 24.50 -2.87
N PRO A 29 23.16 23.87 -2.80
CA PRO A 29 23.77 23.27 -3.96
C PRO A 29 22.82 22.24 -4.56
N LYS A 30 22.39 22.45 -5.81
CA LYS A 30 21.60 21.46 -6.53
C LYS A 30 22.52 20.26 -6.76
N LYS A 31 22.23 19.14 -6.09
CA LYS A 31 22.86 17.87 -6.50
C LYS A 31 22.51 17.67 -7.99
N PRO A 32 23.49 17.31 -8.84
CA PRO A 32 23.18 16.98 -10.22
C PRO A 32 22.05 15.94 -10.20
N ALA A 33 21.00 16.20 -10.98
CA ALA A 33 19.89 15.28 -11.07
C ALA A 33 20.44 13.95 -11.56
N LYS A 34 20.65 13.00 -10.65
CA LYS A 34 20.85 11.61 -11.06
C LYS A 34 19.62 11.27 -11.88
N ARG A 35 19.80 10.92 -13.16
CA ARG A 35 18.73 10.31 -13.96
C ARG A 35 18.21 9.17 -13.10
N LYS A 36 17.02 9.34 -12.51
CA LYS A 36 16.36 8.24 -11.84
C LYS A 36 16.13 7.23 -12.95
N LYS A 37 16.71 6.03 -12.82
CA LYS A 37 16.29 4.93 -13.68
C LYS A 37 14.78 4.85 -13.57
N ASP A 38 14.12 4.76 -14.71
CA ASP A 38 12.70 4.52 -14.78
C ASP A 38 12.39 3.25 -13.98
N ASN A 39 11.74 3.44 -12.84
CA ASN A 39 11.44 2.39 -11.87
C ASN A 39 9.96 2.06 -11.95
N PHE A 40 9.51 1.70 -13.15
CA PHE A 40 8.17 1.26 -13.45
C PHE A 40 8.24 -0.01 -14.30
N TYR A 41 7.19 -0.83 -14.23
CA TYR A 41 7.07 -2.02 -15.06
C TYR A 41 6.56 -1.65 -16.45
N THR A 42 7.12 -2.27 -17.48
CA THR A 42 6.40 -2.38 -18.76
C THR A 42 5.21 -3.32 -18.61
N LYS A 43 4.33 -3.34 -19.62
CA LYS A 43 3.18 -4.26 -19.63
C LYS A 43 3.62 -5.72 -19.48
N ASP A 44 4.60 -6.15 -20.27
CA ASP A 44 5.08 -7.53 -20.30
C ASP A 44 5.80 -7.91 -19.01
N GLU A 45 6.54 -6.97 -18.42
CA GLU A 45 7.19 -7.19 -17.12
C GLU A 45 6.17 -7.32 -15.98
N LEU A 46 5.09 -6.51 -16.02
CA LEU A 46 4.01 -6.60 -15.05
C LEU A 46 3.28 -7.94 -15.18
N GLU A 47 3.01 -8.38 -16.41
CA GLU A 47 2.36 -9.66 -16.67
C GLU A 47 3.22 -10.83 -16.17
N THR A 48 4.52 -10.81 -16.47
CA THR A 48 5.49 -11.81 -15.97
C THR A 48 5.52 -11.83 -14.44
N PHE A 49 5.55 -10.66 -13.80
CA PHE A 49 5.52 -10.54 -12.35
C PHE A 49 4.24 -11.10 -11.73
N LEU A 50 3.08 -10.80 -12.32
CA LEU A 50 1.79 -11.29 -11.85
C LEU A 50 1.65 -12.80 -12.02
N ASN A 51 2.20 -13.37 -13.11
CA ASN A 51 2.26 -14.82 -13.30
C ASN A 51 3.12 -15.49 -12.22
N GLY A 52 4.32 -14.97 -11.93
CA GLY A 52 5.13 -15.49 -10.83
C GLY A 52 4.47 -15.34 -9.45
N ALA A 53 3.68 -14.28 -9.24
CA ALA A 53 2.86 -14.15 -8.03
C ALA A 53 1.72 -15.17 -7.95
N ARG A 54 1.14 -15.56 -9.10
CA ARG A 54 0.13 -16.62 -9.22
C ARG A 54 0.67 -17.98 -8.84
N ASP A 55 1.85 -18.34 -9.34
CA ASP A 55 2.51 -19.60 -9.01
C ASP A 55 2.87 -19.69 -7.52
N ALA A 56 3.20 -18.55 -6.91
CA ALA A 56 3.47 -18.47 -5.48
C ALA A 56 2.21 -18.52 -4.59
N GLY A 57 1.00 -18.47 -5.18
CA GLY A 57 -0.28 -18.70 -4.50
C GLY A 57 -1.31 -17.57 -4.68
N MET A 58 -2.60 -17.97 -4.66
CA MET A 58 -3.77 -17.12 -4.94
C MET A 58 -3.77 -15.78 -4.18
N MET A 59 -3.46 -15.80 -2.87
CA MET A 59 -3.42 -14.59 -2.04
C MET A 59 -2.41 -13.57 -2.57
N LYS A 60 -1.20 -14.03 -2.98
CA LYS A 60 -0.14 -13.13 -3.46
C LYS A 60 -0.54 -12.52 -4.80
N TYR A 61 -1.11 -13.34 -5.68
CA TYR A 61 -1.62 -12.90 -6.97
C TYR A 61 -2.68 -11.81 -6.84
N ILE A 62 -3.75 -12.04 -6.07
CA ILE A 62 -4.82 -11.05 -5.94
C ILE A 62 -4.36 -9.79 -5.22
N LEU A 63 -3.45 -9.91 -4.24
CA LEU A 63 -2.83 -8.76 -3.58
C LEU A 63 -2.09 -7.87 -4.58
N PHE A 64 -1.19 -8.45 -5.38
CA PHE A 64 -0.41 -7.67 -6.35
C PHE A 64 -1.27 -7.16 -7.52
N ARG A 65 -2.28 -7.93 -7.93
CA ARG A 65 -3.22 -7.48 -8.95
C ARG A 65 -4.02 -6.27 -8.47
N LEU A 66 -4.51 -6.26 -7.22
CA LEU A 66 -5.17 -5.07 -6.68
C LEU A 66 -4.22 -3.88 -6.63
N LEU A 67 -2.97 -4.04 -6.20
CA LEU A 67 -1.99 -2.93 -6.22
C LEU A 67 -1.78 -2.36 -7.62
N ALA A 68 -1.69 -3.23 -8.64
CA ALA A 68 -1.44 -2.83 -10.01
C ALA A 68 -2.65 -2.16 -10.69
N PHE A 69 -3.87 -2.63 -10.41
CA PHE A 69 -5.08 -2.21 -11.14
C PHE A 69 -5.94 -1.18 -10.39
N SER A 70 -5.80 -1.03 -9.07
CA SER A 70 -6.63 -0.10 -8.27
C SER A 70 -5.89 1.16 -7.80
N GLY A 71 -4.55 1.19 -7.90
CA GLY A 71 -3.73 2.28 -7.38
C GLY A 71 -3.77 2.44 -5.86
N MET A 72 -4.25 1.44 -5.12
CA MET A 72 -4.23 1.43 -3.65
C MET A 72 -2.81 1.53 -3.10
N ARG A 73 -2.65 2.27 -2.01
CA ARG A 73 -1.42 2.17 -1.21
C ARG A 73 -1.42 0.84 -0.44
N ILE A 74 -0.23 0.31 -0.17
CA ILE A 74 -0.12 -0.96 0.53
C ILE A 74 -0.84 -0.99 1.89
N GLY A 75 -0.79 0.13 2.63
CA GLY A 75 -1.50 0.28 3.91
C GLY A 75 -3.02 0.26 3.77
N GLU A 76 -3.55 0.79 2.67
CA GLU A 76 -4.98 0.76 2.34
C GLU A 76 -5.41 -0.69 2.06
N LEU A 77 -4.63 -1.40 1.24
CA LEU A 77 -4.91 -2.78 0.85
C LEU A 77 -4.91 -3.77 2.03
N ILE A 78 -3.91 -3.70 2.91
CA ILE A 78 -3.79 -4.62 4.05
C ILE A 78 -4.76 -4.30 5.19
N ALA A 79 -5.43 -3.14 5.14
CA ALA A 79 -6.51 -2.79 6.05
C ALA A 79 -7.89 -3.20 5.51
N LEU A 80 -7.97 -3.65 4.25
CA LEU A 80 -9.23 -3.92 3.57
C LEU A 80 -9.99 -5.09 4.20
N GLU A 81 -11.29 -4.91 4.39
CA GLU A 81 -12.21 -5.95 4.85
C GLU A 81 -13.20 -6.32 3.75
N TRP A 82 -13.79 -7.51 3.87
CA TRP A 82 -14.79 -7.97 2.89
C TRP A 82 -16.05 -7.09 2.84
N SER A 83 -16.32 -6.32 3.90
CA SER A 83 -17.38 -5.32 3.95
C SER A 83 -17.12 -4.10 3.05
N ASP A 84 -15.86 -3.85 2.69
CA ASP A 84 -15.49 -2.73 1.83
C ASP A 84 -15.59 -3.07 0.32
N VAL A 85 -15.81 -4.34 -0.01
CA VAL A 85 -15.88 -4.83 -1.39
C VAL A 85 -17.34 -5.00 -1.81
N ASP A 86 -17.78 -4.17 -2.74
CA ASP A 86 -19.11 -4.26 -3.33
C ASP A 86 -19.05 -5.00 -4.67
N PHE A 87 -19.56 -6.23 -4.66
CA PHE A 87 -19.60 -7.08 -5.85
C PHE A 87 -20.68 -6.69 -6.86
N ALA A 88 -21.71 -5.95 -6.44
CA ALA A 88 -22.78 -5.50 -7.32
C ALA A 88 -22.35 -4.25 -8.09
N SER A 89 -21.74 -3.28 -7.41
CA SER A 89 -21.21 -2.06 -8.06
C SER A 89 -19.79 -2.22 -8.61
N GLN A 90 -19.19 -3.40 -8.47
CA GLN A 90 -17.80 -3.69 -8.86
C GLN A 90 -16.79 -2.69 -8.29
N SER A 91 -16.96 -2.33 -7.02
CA SER A 91 -16.18 -1.27 -6.40
C SER A 91 -15.58 -1.70 -5.07
N VAL A 92 -14.50 -1.01 -4.68
CA VAL A 92 -13.89 -1.13 -3.36
C VAL A 92 -13.83 0.22 -2.69
N SER A 93 -14.34 0.28 -1.47
CA SER A 93 -14.28 1.46 -0.63
C SER A 93 -12.96 1.52 0.14
N ILE A 94 -12.16 2.54 -0.15
CA ILE A 94 -10.91 2.83 0.55
C ILE A 94 -11.22 3.90 1.59
N ASN A 95 -11.40 3.46 2.83
CA ASN A 95 -11.82 4.31 3.96
C ASN A 95 -10.90 4.19 5.19
N LYS A 96 -9.87 3.33 5.10
CA LYS A 96 -8.93 3.01 6.18
C LYS A 96 -7.56 2.70 5.63
N THR A 97 -6.56 2.89 6.49
CA THR A 97 -5.18 2.50 6.21
C THR A 97 -4.57 1.90 7.45
N LEU A 98 -3.80 0.83 7.26
CA LEU A 98 -2.95 0.28 8.29
C LEU A 98 -1.61 1.01 8.26
N THR A 99 -1.20 1.52 9.41
CA THR A 99 0.14 2.03 9.63
C THR A 99 0.82 1.24 10.73
N LEU A 100 2.11 0.94 10.54
CA LEU A 100 2.94 0.40 11.59
C LEU A 100 3.72 1.55 12.21
N ASP A 101 3.73 1.64 13.53
CA ASP A 101 4.60 2.57 14.23
C ASP A 101 6.06 2.09 14.22
N LYS A 102 6.95 2.88 14.84
CA LYS A 102 8.38 2.57 14.95
C LYS A 102 8.69 1.32 15.80
N TYR A 103 7.72 0.82 16.57
CA TYR A 103 7.81 -0.37 17.40
C TYR A 103 7.11 -1.58 16.76
N GLY A 104 6.56 -1.42 15.55
CA GLY A 104 5.85 -2.46 14.83
C GLY A 104 4.40 -2.66 15.27
N GLN A 105 3.85 -1.76 16.10
CA GLN A 105 2.46 -1.81 16.49
C GLN A 105 1.56 -1.33 15.34
N ALA A 106 0.56 -2.14 15.04
CA ALA A 106 -0.36 -1.89 13.94
C ALA A 106 -1.53 -1.01 14.40
N THR A 107 -1.67 0.15 13.76
CA THR A 107 -2.78 1.08 13.98
C THR A 107 -3.58 1.17 12.70
N VAL A 108 -4.86 0.81 12.77
CA VAL A 108 -5.85 1.10 11.72
C VAL A 108 -6.37 2.50 11.98
N GLY A 109 -6.18 3.40 11.02
CA GLY A 109 -6.67 4.76 11.08
C GLY A 109 -7.45 5.15 9.84
N SER A 110 -8.14 6.28 9.90
CA SER A 110 -8.65 6.93 8.69
C SER A 110 -7.47 7.34 7.81
N PRO A 111 -7.66 7.42 6.48
CA PRO A 111 -6.69 8.03 5.60
C PRO A 111 -6.28 9.42 6.12
N LYS A 112 -5.05 9.83 5.79
CA LYS A 112 -4.39 11.05 6.31
C LYS A 112 -5.22 12.34 6.15
N THR A 113 -6.21 12.33 5.26
CA THR A 113 -7.18 13.41 5.05
C THR A 113 -8.55 12.81 4.70
N THR A 114 -9.65 13.42 5.12
CA THR A 114 -11.03 13.01 4.77
C THR A 114 -11.27 12.86 3.26
N ASN A 115 -10.62 13.71 2.44
CA ASN A 115 -10.64 13.62 0.97
C ASN A 115 -9.99 12.34 0.39
N SER A 116 -9.34 11.51 1.21
CA SER A 116 -8.73 10.26 0.75
C SER A 116 -9.69 9.06 0.86
N ASN A 117 -10.88 9.26 1.44
CA ASN A 117 -11.96 8.27 1.34
C ASN A 117 -12.49 8.26 -0.09
N ARG A 118 -12.42 7.11 -0.76
CA ARG A 118 -12.83 6.99 -2.16
C ARG A 118 -13.34 5.59 -2.47
N ALA A 119 -14.22 5.48 -3.45
CA ALA A 119 -14.55 4.20 -4.09
C ALA A 119 -13.69 4.03 -5.35
N VAL A 120 -13.14 2.84 -5.57
CA VAL A 120 -12.39 2.49 -6.77
C VAL A 120 -13.13 1.39 -7.51
N LEU A 121 -13.47 1.66 -8.77
CA LEU A 121 -14.02 0.65 -9.67
C LEU A 121 -12.94 -0.35 -10.07
N LEU A 122 -13.31 -1.62 -10.12
CA LEU A 122 -12.44 -2.72 -10.48
C LEU A 122 -12.94 -3.37 -11.78
N ASP A 123 -12.01 -3.83 -12.62
CA ASP A 123 -12.37 -4.58 -13.83
C ASP A 123 -12.97 -5.96 -13.51
N ASP A 124 -13.76 -6.49 -14.45
CA ASP A 124 -14.43 -7.79 -14.34
C ASP A 124 -13.48 -8.94 -13.97
N VAL A 125 -12.25 -8.89 -14.48
CA VAL A 125 -11.24 -9.91 -14.19
C VAL A 125 -10.79 -9.78 -12.74
N THR A 126 -10.58 -8.57 -12.19
CA THR A 126 -10.33 -8.38 -10.75
C THR A 126 -11.48 -8.96 -9.93
N MET A 127 -12.72 -8.61 -10.28
CA MET A 127 -13.90 -9.00 -9.52
C MET A 127 -14.09 -10.53 -9.51
N THR A 128 -13.79 -11.18 -10.62
CA THR A 128 -13.83 -12.64 -10.73
C THR A 128 -12.77 -13.29 -9.84
N ILE A 129 -11.54 -12.80 -9.86
CA ILE A 129 -10.46 -13.32 -9.01
C ILE A 129 -10.77 -13.05 -7.52
N LEU A 130 -11.35 -11.89 -7.18
CA LEU A 130 -11.80 -11.58 -5.82
C LEU A 130 -12.89 -12.55 -5.33
N ARG A 131 -13.85 -12.92 -6.19
CA ARG A 131 -14.88 -13.93 -5.86
C ARG A 131 -14.24 -15.29 -5.58
N GLN A 132 -13.31 -15.72 -6.42
CA GLN A 132 -12.56 -16.96 -6.22
C GLN A 132 -11.76 -16.93 -4.92
N TRP A 133 -11.08 -15.81 -4.64
CA TRP A 133 -10.34 -15.60 -3.40
C TRP A 133 -11.27 -15.63 -2.18
N ARG A 134 -12.44 -15.00 -2.24
CA ARG A 134 -13.44 -15.02 -1.14
C ARG A 134 -13.89 -16.45 -0.82
N ALA A 135 -14.11 -17.27 -1.86
CA ALA A 135 -14.48 -18.68 -1.68
C ALA A 135 -13.33 -19.50 -1.07
N GLU A 136 -12.08 -19.31 -1.53
CA GLU A 136 -10.92 -19.98 -0.94
C GLU A 136 -10.68 -19.54 0.51
N HIS A 137 -10.82 -18.24 0.79
CA HIS A 137 -10.69 -17.67 2.12
C HIS A 137 -11.74 -18.27 3.08
N ALA A 138 -12.99 -18.43 2.63
CA ALA A 138 -14.03 -19.09 3.42
C ALA A 138 -13.66 -20.55 3.74
N ARG A 139 -13.10 -21.30 2.80
CA ARG A 139 -12.59 -22.66 3.06
C ARG A 139 -11.47 -22.64 4.11
N ARG A 140 -10.49 -21.74 3.97
CA ARG A 140 -9.39 -21.58 4.92
C ARG A 140 -9.90 -21.30 6.33
N ILE A 141 -10.93 -20.46 6.48
CA ILE A 141 -11.58 -20.18 7.76
C ILE A 141 -12.15 -21.45 8.40
N ILE A 142 -12.75 -22.35 7.61
CA ILE A 142 -13.29 -23.61 8.12
C ILE A 142 -12.16 -24.51 8.68
N TYR A 143 -11.02 -24.58 8.00
CA TYR A 143 -9.90 -25.44 8.41
C TYR A 143 -9.04 -24.86 9.55
N PHE A 144 -8.78 -23.55 9.54
CA PHE A 144 -7.84 -22.89 10.46
C PHE A 144 -8.53 -22.06 11.56
N GLY A 145 -9.86 -21.93 11.51
CA GLY A 145 -10.64 -21.08 12.41
C GLY A 145 -10.85 -19.66 11.88
N LYS A 146 -11.80 -18.93 12.50
CA LYS A 146 -12.10 -17.55 12.12
C LYS A 146 -10.96 -16.60 12.50
N PRO A 147 -10.46 -15.77 11.56
CA PRO A 147 -9.59 -14.66 11.91
C PRO A 147 -10.37 -13.67 12.79
N ARG A 148 -9.65 -12.92 13.65
CA ARG A 148 -10.27 -11.93 14.55
C ARG A 148 -11.02 -10.84 13.79
N ASN A 149 -10.53 -10.50 12.60
CA ASN A 149 -11.06 -9.43 11.77
C ASN A 149 -11.49 -9.99 10.41
N ASN A 150 -12.51 -9.38 9.78
CA ASN A 150 -13.05 -9.79 8.48
C ASN A 150 -12.17 -9.31 7.30
N LEU A 151 -10.86 -9.45 7.44
CA LEU A 151 -9.86 -8.95 6.50
C LEU A 151 -9.92 -9.72 5.18
N VAL A 152 -9.73 -9.00 4.07
CA VAL A 152 -9.51 -9.61 2.75
C VAL A 152 -8.16 -10.33 2.73
N PHE A 153 -7.18 -9.79 3.46
CA PHE A 153 -5.82 -10.31 3.54
C PHE A 153 -5.40 -10.49 5.00
N ALA A 154 -5.62 -11.69 5.55
CA ALA A 154 -5.16 -12.06 6.89
C ALA A 154 -3.80 -12.77 6.85
N SER A 155 -2.99 -12.58 7.90
CA SER A 155 -1.83 -13.43 8.17
C SER A 155 -2.26 -14.80 8.67
N GLU A 156 -1.32 -15.76 8.72
CA GLU A 156 -1.57 -17.11 9.25
C GLU A 156 -2.04 -17.10 10.71
N HIS A 157 -1.70 -16.06 11.47
CA HIS A 157 -2.14 -15.85 12.84
C HIS A 157 -3.46 -15.06 12.95
N GLY A 158 -4.15 -14.81 11.83
CA GLY A 158 -5.45 -14.14 11.80
C GLY A 158 -5.41 -12.61 12.01
N GLY A 159 -4.22 -12.00 11.93
CA GLY A 159 -4.02 -10.55 12.03
C GLY A 159 -3.72 -9.90 10.67
N HIS A 160 -3.35 -8.63 10.67
CA HIS A 160 -2.94 -7.94 9.44
C HIS A 160 -1.62 -8.49 8.87
N LEU A 161 -1.46 -8.43 7.55
CA LEU A 161 -0.18 -8.67 6.90
C LEU A 161 0.83 -7.56 7.24
N SER A 162 2.08 -7.94 7.44
CA SER A 162 3.17 -6.98 7.65
C SER A 162 3.74 -6.48 6.31
N ASN A 163 4.18 -5.21 6.28
CA ASN A 163 4.91 -4.67 5.14
C ASN A 163 6.19 -5.45 4.83
N GLY A 164 6.82 -6.07 5.84
CA GLY A 164 8.01 -6.92 5.67
C GLY A 164 7.70 -8.18 4.87
N THR A 165 6.60 -8.85 5.20
CA THR A 165 6.11 -10.05 4.51
C THR A 165 5.88 -9.77 3.03
N ILE A 166 5.17 -8.68 2.72
CA ILE A 166 4.83 -8.32 1.34
C ILE A 166 6.07 -7.91 0.55
N LYS A 167 7.01 -7.16 1.16
CA LYS A 167 8.32 -6.87 0.54
C LYS A 167 9.09 -8.15 0.22
N GLY A 168 9.01 -9.16 1.09
CA GLY A 168 9.59 -10.48 0.86
C GLY A 168 8.97 -11.17 -0.36
N TRP A 169 7.64 -11.13 -0.49
CA TRP A 169 6.93 -11.67 -1.66
C TRP A 169 7.30 -10.93 -2.95
N ASN A 170 7.34 -9.60 -2.91
CA ASN A 170 7.73 -8.79 -4.07
C ASN A 170 9.15 -9.16 -4.57
N LYS A 171 10.11 -9.34 -3.65
CA LYS A 171 11.47 -9.78 -4.02
C LYS A 171 11.49 -11.19 -4.63
N LYS A 172 10.68 -12.13 -4.12
CA LYS A 172 10.63 -13.49 -4.66
C LYS A 172 10.03 -13.53 -6.07
N SER A 173 8.92 -12.81 -6.28
CA SER A 173 8.29 -12.69 -7.61
C SER A 173 9.14 -11.92 -8.62
N LEU A 174 10.05 -11.04 -8.15
CA LEU A 174 11.05 -10.39 -8.99
C LEU A 174 12.23 -11.31 -9.36
N LYS A 175 12.60 -12.28 -8.53
CA LYS A 175 13.71 -13.22 -8.84
C LYS A 175 13.38 -14.21 -9.95
N THR A 176 12.10 -14.35 -10.30
CA THR A 176 11.65 -15.11 -11.46
C THR A 176 11.85 -14.35 -12.78
N ARG A 177 12.42 -13.13 -12.75
CA ARG A 177 12.76 -12.31 -13.93
C ARG A 177 14.15 -12.62 -14.53
N ASP A 178 15.03 -13.29 -13.78
CA ASP A 178 16.40 -13.63 -14.18
C ASP A 178 16.52 -15.16 -14.38
#